data_AF-A0A2E4BZZ0-F1
#
_entry.id   AF-A0A2E4BZZ0-F1
#
_cell.length_a   1.000
_cell.length_b   1.000
_cell.length_c   1.000
_cell.angle_alpha   90.00
_cell.angle_beta   90.00
_cell.angle_gamma   90.00
#
_symmetry.space_group_name_H-M   'P 1'
#
loop_
_entity.id
_entity.type
_entity.pdbx_description
1 polymer ?
#
loop_
_entity_poly.entity_id
_entity_poly.type
_entity_poly.pdbx_seq_one_letter_code
_entity_poly.pdbx_strand_id
1 'polypeptide(L)'
;MAVDFRTSLNSVCRRWLESTLLYLEGMGVLEATRERYPSHFHVAVFPKPYADYVSKQLASAGSGDRVSAVSRYMVREGDSLWAIARRHGTTVPKLTAANDLRGSRIYAGQLLTVPGP
;
A
#
# COMPACT_ATOMS: atom_id res chain seq x y z
N MET A 1 10.95 14.73 -20.36
CA MET A 1 12.02 14.53 -19.36
C MET A 1 12.48 13.08 -19.48
N ALA A 2 13.77 12.78 -19.35
CA ALA A 2 14.26 11.41 -19.42
C ALA A 2 14.95 11.01 -18.11
N VAL A 3 14.80 9.75 -17.70
CA VAL A 3 15.38 9.19 -16.47
C VAL A 3 15.92 7.80 -16.77
N ASP A 4 17.10 7.50 -16.22
CA ASP A 4 17.76 6.21 -16.38
C ASP A 4 17.64 5.37 -15.11
N PHE A 5 17.07 4.17 -15.23
CA PHE A 5 16.98 3.21 -14.13
C PHE A 5 17.97 2.08 -14.30
N ARG A 6 18.78 1.84 -13.27
CA ARG A 6 19.66 0.66 -13.22
C ARG A 6 18.83 -0.60 -13.07
N THR A 7 19.15 -1.65 -13.82
CA THR A 7 18.50 -2.95 -13.62
C THR A 7 19.03 -3.63 -12.37
N SER A 8 18.15 -3.92 -11.41
CA SER A 8 18.51 -4.69 -10.21
C SER A 8 18.88 -6.14 -10.55
N LEU A 9 19.81 -6.70 -9.77
CA LEU A 9 20.15 -8.13 -9.81
C LEU A 9 19.07 -8.99 -9.13
N ASN A 10 18.22 -8.40 -8.28
CA ASN A 10 17.09 -9.07 -7.65
C ASN A 10 15.97 -9.30 -8.69
N SER A 11 15.57 -10.56 -8.87
CA SER A 11 14.58 -10.96 -9.87
C SER A 11 13.17 -10.44 -9.58
N VAL A 12 12.78 -10.32 -8.31
CA VAL A 12 11.47 -9.78 -7.90
C VAL A 12 11.40 -8.29 -8.23
N CYS A 13 12.44 -7.55 -7.86
CA CYS A 13 12.52 -6.12 -8.11
C CYS A 13 12.54 -5.80 -9.61
N ARG A 14 13.31 -6.60 -10.39
CA ARG A 14 13.35 -6.45 -11.85
C ARG A 14 12.00 -6.72 -12.50
N ARG A 15 11.32 -7.81 -12.14
CA ARG A 15 9.99 -8.15 -12.67
C ARG A 15 8.96 -7.07 -12.32
N TRP A 16 9.00 -6.57 -11.09
CA TRP A 16 8.13 -5.47 -10.68
C TRP A 16 8.36 -4.20 -11.53
N LEU A 17 9.64 -3.83 -11.76
CA LEU A 17 9.98 -2.68 -12.59
C LEU A 17 9.53 -2.87 -14.05
N GLU A 18 9.86 -4.03 -14.64
CA GLU A 18 9.46 -4.37 -16.01
C GLU A 18 7.94 -4.32 -16.19
N SER A 19 7.17 -4.93 -15.28
CA SER A 19 5.71 -4.89 -15.32
C SER A 19 5.16 -3.47 -15.18
N THR A 20 5.76 -2.64 -14.33
CA THR A 20 5.32 -1.26 -14.11
C THR A 20 5.56 -0.40 -15.34
N LEU A 21 6.73 -0.54 -15.98
CA LEU A 21 7.07 0.22 -17.18
C LEU A 21 6.15 -0.16 -18.35
N LEU A 22 5.92 -1.46 -18.57
CA LEU A 22 5.00 -1.94 -19.60
C LEU A 22 3.56 -1.45 -19.38
N TYR A 23 3.11 -1.41 -18.13
CA TYR A 23 1.78 -0.89 -17.80
C TYR A 23 1.64 0.61 -18.11
N LEU A 24 2.61 1.43 -17.71
CA LEU A 24 2.59 2.87 -17.94
C LEU A 24 2.77 3.22 -19.42
N GLU A 25 3.56 2.44 -20.16
CA GLU A 25 3.69 2.53 -21.61
C GLU A 25 2.37 2.17 -22.32
N GLY A 26 1.69 1.10 -21.88
CA GLY A 26 0.36 0.75 -22.38
C GLY A 26 -0.71 1.83 -22.15
N MET A 27 -0.51 2.70 -21.16
CA MET A 27 -1.36 3.88 -20.93
C MET A 27 -0.87 5.14 -21.67
N GLY A 28 0.24 5.09 -22.39
CA GLY A 28 0.83 6.23 -23.10
C GLY A 28 1.39 7.32 -22.19
N VAL A 29 1.68 7.00 -20.92
CA VAL A 29 2.18 7.97 -19.93
C VAL A 29 3.68 8.22 -20.11
N LEU A 30 4.40 7.18 -20.51
CA LEU A 30 5.84 7.17 -20.73
C LEU A 30 6.19 6.21 -21.86
N GLU A 31 7.44 6.26 -22.29
CA GLU A 31 8.07 5.27 -23.17
C GLU A 31 9.30 4.70 -22.45
N ALA A 32 9.49 3.38 -22.50
CA ALA A 32 10.58 2.71 -21.79
C ALA A 32 11.37 1.79 -22.73
N THR A 33 12.67 2.07 -22.88
CA THR A 33 13.56 1.25 -23.71
C THR A 33 14.60 0.55 -22.83
N ARG A 34 14.73 -0.77 -22.99
CA ARG A 34 15.75 -1.56 -22.30
C ARG A 34 17.03 -1.61 -23.12
N GLU A 35 18.10 -0.99 -22.61
CA GLU A 35 19.43 -1.05 -23.20
C GLU A 35 20.21 -2.24 -22.64
N ARG A 36 21.01 -2.91 -23.49
CA ARG A 36 21.71 -4.16 -23.10
C ARG A 36 23.06 -3.89 -22.43
N TYR A 37 23.79 -2.83 -22.77
CA TYR A 37 25.14 -2.58 -22.24
C TYR A 37 25.47 -1.09 -22.02
N PRO A 38 25.59 -0.63 -20.75
CA PRO A 38 25.25 -1.35 -19.52
C PRO A 38 23.75 -1.64 -19.45
N SER A 39 23.34 -2.69 -18.72
CA SER A 39 21.90 -3.00 -18.58
C SER A 39 21.18 -1.92 -17.78
N HIS A 40 20.39 -1.08 -18.45
CA HIS A 40 19.56 -0.03 -17.85
C HIS A 40 18.29 0.22 -18.66
N PHE A 41 17.31 0.85 -18.03
CA PHE A 41 16.11 1.33 -18.71
C PHE A 41 16.23 2.83 -18.94
N HIS A 42 16.14 3.24 -20.20
CA HIS A 42 15.89 4.62 -20.59
C HIS A 42 14.38 4.86 -20.55
N VAL A 43 13.92 5.81 -19.74
CA VAL A 43 12.50 6.13 -19.61
C VAL A 43 12.27 7.58 -20.01
N ALA A 44 11.48 7.80 -21.05
CA ALA A 44 11.02 9.12 -21.47
C ALA A 44 9.63 9.39 -20.89
N VAL A 45 9.51 10.45 -20.08
CA VAL A 45 8.26 10.91 -19.51
C VAL A 45 7.75 12.12 -20.28
N PHE A 46 6.51 12.02 -20.78
CA PHE A 46 5.84 13.08 -21.52
C PHE A 46 5.04 13.98 -20.56
N PRO A 47 5.28 15.30 -20.52
CA PRO A 47 4.69 16.17 -19.50
C PRO A 47 3.16 16.18 -19.47
N LYS A 48 2.51 16.22 -20.64
CA LYS A 48 1.04 16.28 -20.74
C LYS A 48 0.36 14.95 -20.32
N PRO A 49 0.70 13.80 -20.92
CA PRO A 49 0.14 12.51 -20.48
C PRO A 49 0.42 12.19 -19.02
N TYR A 50 1.62 12.53 -18.53
CA TYR A 50 1.96 12.36 -17.12
C TYR A 50 1.11 13.22 -16.19
N ALA A 51 0.90 14.49 -16.52
CA ALA A 51 0.05 15.39 -15.74
C ALA A 51 -1.39 14.87 -15.66
N ASP A 52 -1.95 14.39 -16.78
CA ASP A 52 -3.29 13.82 -16.84
C ASP A 52 -3.40 12.51 -16.05
N TYR A 53 -2.36 11.68 -16.08
CA TYR A 53 -2.30 10.46 -15.28
C TYR A 53 -2.30 10.77 -13.77
N VAL A 54 -1.46 11.71 -13.35
CA VAL A 54 -1.36 12.12 -11.94
C VAL A 54 -2.65 12.79 -11.47
N SER A 55 -3.29 13.63 -12.29
CA SER A 55 -4.57 14.27 -11.92
C SER A 55 -5.69 13.25 -11.71
N LYS A 56 -5.77 12.21 -12.56
CA LYS A 56 -6.73 11.10 -12.39
C LYS A 56 -6.47 10.29 -11.12
N GLN A 57 -5.20 10.00 -10.82
CA GLN A 57 -4.83 9.30 -9.58
C GLN A 57 -5.11 10.12 -8.33
N LEU A 58 -4.91 11.45 -8.37
CA LEU A 58 -5.26 12.34 -7.26
C LEU A 58 -6.78 12.45 -7.09
N ALA A 59 -7.53 12.51 -8.20
CA ALA A 59 -8.98 12.51 -8.17
C ALA A 59 -9.56 11.20 -7.59
N SER A 60 -8.96 10.06 -7.93
CA SER A 60 -9.36 8.76 -7.37
C SER A 60 -8.84 8.54 -5.94
N ALA A 61 -7.70 9.11 -5.56
CA ALA A 61 -7.16 9.04 -4.20
C ALA A 61 -8.04 9.79 -3.17
N GLY A 62 -8.79 10.80 -3.60
CA GLY A 62 -9.83 11.44 -2.78
C GLY A 62 -11.06 10.56 -2.53
N SER A 63 -11.21 9.47 -3.28
CA SER A 63 -12.35 8.53 -3.23
C SER A 63 -11.94 7.08 -2.96
N GLY A 64 -10.63 6.82 -2.84
CA GLY A 64 -10.04 5.50 -2.69
C GLY A 64 -9.81 5.20 -1.22
N ASP A 65 -10.54 4.18 -0.76
CA ASP A 65 -10.38 3.44 0.49
C ASP A 65 -9.13 3.84 1.28
N ARG A 66 -9.33 4.61 2.36
CA ARG A 66 -8.26 4.90 3.32
C ARG A 66 -7.71 3.56 3.72
N VAL A 67 -6.48 3.23 3.33
CA VAL A 67 -5.76 2.06 3.84
C VAL A 67 -5.95 2.09 5.35
N SER A 68 -6.84 1.24 5.88
CA SER A 68 -7.29 1.34 7.26
C SER A 68 -6.04 1.21 8.10
N ALA A 69 -5.61 2.31 8.71
CA ALA A 69 -4.33 2.38 9.39
C ALA A 69 -4.32 1.31 10.49
N VAL A 70 -3.60 0.22 10.25
CA VAL A 70 -3.53 -0.90 11.18
C VAL A 70 -2.71 -0.42 12.37
N SER A 71 -3.39 -0.23 13.50
CA SER A 71 -2.78 0.28 14.73
C SER A 71 -2.54 -0.89 15.69
N ARG A 72 -1.40 -0.89 16.39
CA ARG A 72 -1.14 -1.87 17.45
C ARG A 72 -1.56 -1.27 18.80
N TYR A 73 -2.41 -1.96 19.54
CA TYR A 73 -2.87 -1.56 20.86
C TYR A 73 -2.43 -2.57 21.91
N MET A 74 -1.84 -2.12 23.00
CA MET A 74 -1.50 -2.96 24.14
C MET A 74 -2.63 -2.86 25.17
N VAL A 75 -3.29 -3.99 25.43
CA VAL A 75 -4.42 -4.11 26.35
C VAL A 75 -3.96 -3.72 27.76
N ARG A 76 -4.73 -2.85 28.41
CA ARG A 76 -4.49 -2.45 29.80
C ARG A 76 -5.42 -3.19 30.74
N GLU A 77 -5.06 -3.24 32.01
CA GLU A 77 -5.93 -3.83 33.03
C GLU A 77 -7.27 -3.09 33.08
N GLY A 78 -8.37 -3.83 33.02
CA GLY A 78 -9.73 -3.28 32.95
C GLY A 78 -10.26 -2.97 31.54
N ASP A 79 -9.45 -3.15 30.49
CA ASP A 79 -9.94 -3.02 29.11
C ASP A 79 -10.84 -4.20 28.71
N SER A 80 -11.82 -3.91 27.86
CA SER A 80 -12.66 -4.92 27.20
C SER A 80 -12.61 -4.72 25.68
N LEU A 81 -12.83 -5.79 24.91
CA LEU A 81 -12.88 -5.71 23.44
C LEU A 81 -13.87 -4.65 22.95
N TRP A 82 -15.00 -4.49 23.64
CA TRP A 82 -16.00 -3.48 23.30
C TRP A 82 -15.49 -2.06 23.53
N ALA A 83 -14.83 -1.80 24.67
CA ALA A 83 -14.26 -0.49 24.97
C ALA A 83 -13.13 -0.12 24.00
N ILE A 84 -12.26 -1.09 23.65
CA ILE A 84 -11.19 -0.91 22.67
C ILE A 84 -11.78 -0.65 21.29
N ALA A 85 -12.71 -1.49 20.83
CA ALA A 85 -13.34 -1.33 19.53
C ALA A 85 -14.00 0.04 19.38
N ARG A 86 -14.76 0.49 20.40
CA ARG A 86 -15.41 1.81 20.40
C ARG A 86 -14.41 2.96 20.41
N ARG A 87 -13.33 2.87 21.18
CA ARG A 87 -12.26 3.89 21.22
C ARG A 87 -11.56 4.05 19.89
N HIS A 88 -11.39 2.96 19.15
CA HIS A 88 -10.68 2.92 17.88
C HIS A 88 -11.59 2.96 16.64
N GLY A 89 -12.91 3.14 16.83
CA GLY A 89 -13.86 3.22 15.71
C GLY A 89 -14.02 1.93 14.91
N THR A 90 -13.73 0.78 15.51
CA THR A 90 -13.88 -0.54 14.87
C THR A 90 -14.96 -1.36 15.57
N THR A 91 -15.16 -2.61 15.18
CA THR A 91 -16.17 -3.51 15.77
C THR A 91 -15.50 -4.72 16.41
N VAL A 92 -16.15 -5.29 17.44
CA VAL A 92 -15.65 -6.50 18.12
C VAL A 92 -15.39 -7.64 17.12
N PRO A 93 -16.29 -7.94 16.15
CA PRO A 93 -16.03 -8.97 15.14
C PRO A 93 -14.80 -8.68 14.27
N LYS A 94 -14.59 -7.43 13.85
CA LYS A 94 -13.39 -7.02 13.08
C LYS A 94 -12.12 -7.22 13.93
N LEU A 95 -12.18 -6.87 15.22
CA LEU A 95 -11.04 -6.95 16.12
C LEU A 95 -10.70 -8.40 16.48
N THR A 96 -11.70 -9.28 16.67
CA THR A 96 -11.47 -10.71 16.89
C THR A 96 -10.95 -11.40 15.65
N ALA A 97 -11.47 -11.06 14.46
CA ALA A 97 -11.01 -11.61 13.19
C ALA A 97 -9.56 -11.21 12.88
N ALA A 98 -9.17 -9.95 13.16
CA ALA A 98 -7.81 -9.47 12.94
C ALA A 98 -6.76 -10.06 13.90
N ASN A 99 -7.19 -10.73 14.98
CA ASN A 99 -6.31 -11.26 16.03
C ASN A 99 -6.57 -12.75 16.34
N ASP A 100 -7.31 -13.45 15.46
CA ASP A 100 -7.67 -14.87 15.60
C ASP A 100 -8.26 -15.25 16.98
N LEU A 101 -9.01 -14.33 17.60
CA LEU A 101 -9.60 -14.53 18.92
C LEU A 101 -10.88 -15.35 18.83
N ARG A 102 -10.94 -16.47 19.55
CA ARG A 102 -12.12 -17.36 19.62
C ARG A 102 -13.16 -16.94 20.68
N GLY A 103 -13.24 -15.65 21.00
CA GLY A 103 -14.19 -15.13 21.98
C GLY A 103 -13.81 -13.75 22.52
N SER A 104 -14.45 -13.35 23.62
CA SER A 104 -14.31 -12.00 24.19
C SER A 104 -13.18 -11.82 25.22
N ARG A 105 -12.38 -12.87 25.45
CA ARG A 105 -11.37 -12.89 26.51
C ARG A 105 -10.06 -12.30 26.01
N ILE A 106 -9.59 -11.26 26.67
CA ILE A 106 -8.30 -10.59 26.43
C ILE A 106 -7.56 -10.43 27.75
N TYR A 107 -6.23 -10.36 27.69
CA TYR A 107 -5.37 -10.26 28.86
C TYR A 107 -4.62 -8.93 28.88
N ALA A 108 -4.42 -8.35 30.06
CA ALA A 108 -3.58 -7.16 30.21
C ALA A 108 -2.15 -7.47 29.71
N GLY A 109 -1.58 -6.55 28.93
CA GLY A 109 -0.29 -6.71 28.26
C GLY A 109 -0.36 -7.35 26.87
N GLN A 110 -1.53 -7.86 26.45
CA GLN A 110 -1.69 -8.44 25.12
C GLN A 110 -1.62 -7.35 24.03
N LEU A 111 -0.88 -7.62 22.95
CA LEU A 111 -0.86 -6.78 21.76
C LEU A 111 -1.99 -7.18 20.81
N LEU A 112 -2.85 -6.23 20.47
CA LEU A 112 -3.94 -6.39 19.52
C LEU A 112 -3.69 -5.54 18.27
N THR A 113 -3.92 -6.16 17.13
CA THR A 113 -4.01 -5.54 15.82
C THR A 113 -5.39 -4.93 15.66
N VAL A 114 -5.47 -3.61 15.68
CA VAL A 114 -6.71 -2.85 15.56
C VAL A 114 -6.83 -2.35 14.13
N PRO A 115 -7.72 -2.94 13.30
CA PRO A 115 -7.99 -2.40 11.98
C PRO A 115 -8.71 -1.07 12.14
N GLY A 116 -8.26 -0.05 11.39
CA GLY A 116 -8.93 1.24 11.31
C GLY A 116 -10.39 1.11 10.83
N PRO A 117 -11.20 2.17 10.99
CA PRO A 117 -12.61 2.19 10.61
C PRO A 117 -12.85 1.71 9.17
#